data_AF-A0AAQ3KT10-F1
#
_entry.id   AF-A0AAQ3KT10-F1
#
_cell.length_a   1.000
_cell.length_b   1.000
_cell.length_c   1.000
_cell.angle_alpha   90.00
_cell.angle_beta   90.00
_cell.angle_gamma   90.00
#
_symmetry.space_group_name_H-M   'P 1'
#
loop_
_entity.id
_entity.type
_entity.pdbx_description
1 polymer ?
#
loop_
_entity_poly.entity_id
_entity_poly.type
_entity_poly.pdbx_seq_one_letter_code
_entity_poly.pdbx_strand_id
1 'polypeptide(L)'
;MAAPLSNLNGASQIHATPPNLRKDLKPCKRSLRVCVSSSDKNREAKSPTLQVSRRASLGIAMTALLQQLGVGSSLAEEEDNGLWLTGPLPVPTVTNNIANKETGTRSFLRNGIYMANIGPKMSAYRLKHYAFDLLALGDLVGKDAWSYLRKYLCLKSTVMYYDFDKVISAAEDEQKQPLTDLANRLFDSVEKLEEAVEKRSDSMTQSCYADAEAILKEVMTRMA
;
A
#
# COMPACT_ATOMS: atom_id res chain seq x y z
N MET A 1 28.24 -41.65 -37.93
CA MET A 1 29.15 -40.56 -37.54
C MET A 1 28.26 -39.41 -37.08
N ALA A 2 27.76 -39.44 -35.84
CA ALA A 2 28.39 -38.92 -34.61
C ALA A 2 28.60 -37.39 -34.65
N ALA A 3 27.89 -36.71 -33.74
CA ALA A 3 27.75 -35.26 -33.59
C ALA A 3 29.06 -34.51 -33.21
N PRO A 4 28.99 -33.18 -33.05
CA PRO A 4 29.20 -32.72 -31.69
C PRO A 4 28.19 -31.67 -31.19
N LEU A 5 27.85 -31.87 -29.92
CA LEU A 5 27.09 -31.00 -29.02
C LEU A 5 27.95 -29.80 -28.60
N SER A 6 27.44 -28.58 -28.73
CA SER A 6 28.01 -27.40 -28.08
C SER A 6 27.39 -27.24 -26.69
N ASN A 7 28.25 -27.39 -25.70
CA ASN A 7 28.02 -27.45 -24.26
C ASN A 7 28.14 -26.03 -23.67
N LEU A 8 27.09 -25.49 -23.07
CA LEU A 8 27.12 -24.24 -22.28
C LEU A 8 27.03 -24.58 -20.80
N ASN A 9 28.17 -24.93 -20.21
CA ASN A 9 28.34 -25.02 -18.77
C ASN A 9 28.78 -23.65 -18.24
N GLY A 10 27.84 -22.91 -17.65
CA GLY A 10 28.09 -21.70 -16.87
C GLY A 10 27.43 -21.84 -15.50
N ALA A 11 28.05 -22.62 -14.62
CA ALA A 11 27.62 -22.74 -13.23
C ALA A 11 27.98 -21.44 -12.48
N SER A 12 26.97 -20.64 -12.11
CA SER A 12 27.11 -19.62 -11.07
C SER A 12 26.51 -20.17 -9.78
N GLN A 13 27.36 -20.73 -8.92
CA GLN A 13 27.00 -21.05 -7.54
C GLN A 13 27.02 -19.76 -6.73
N ILE A 14 25.85 -19.19 -6.45
CA ILE A 14 25.71 -18.14 -5.43
C ILE A 14 25.26 -18.85 -4.14
N HIS A 15 26.23 -19.12 -3.27
CA HIS A 15 25.94 -19.53 -1.89
C HIS A 15 25.27 -18.36 -1.15
N ALA A 16 23.97 -18.46 -0.89
CA ALA A 16 23.28 -17.55 0.00
C ALA A 16 23.62 -17.90 1.45
N THR A 17 24.41 -17.04 2.11
CA THR A 17 24.63 -17.11 3.56
C THR A 17 23.44 -16.47 4.28
N PRO A 18 22.85 -17.09 5.31
CA PRO A 18 21.75 -16.47 6.06
C PRO A 18 22.26 -15.29 6.91
N PRO A 19 21.57 -14.14 6.96
CA PRO A 19 21.93 -13.09 7.89
C PRO A 19 21.56 -13.52 9.31
N ASN A 20 22.58 -13.57 10.18
CA ASN A 20 22.40 -13.78 11.61
C ASN A 20 21.56 -12.65 12.23
N LEU A 21 20.50 -13.04 12.95
CA LEU A 21 19.66 -12.17 13.77
C LEU A 21 20.51 -11.57 14.91
N ARG A 22 20.90 -10.29 14.80
CA ARG A 22 21.36 -9.52 15.95
C ARG A 22 20.14 -8.89 16.64
N LYS A 23 19.78 -9.44 17.80
CA LYS A 23 18.94 -8.78 18.78
C LYS A 23 19.77 -7.71 19.48
N ASP A 24 19.12 -6.60 19.84
CA ASP A 24 19.61 -5.49 20.67
C ASP A 24 20.41 -4.36 19.98
N LEU A 25 19.68 -3.38 19.45
CA LEU A 25 20.16 -2.00 19.34
C LEU A 25 19.06 -1.04 19.83
N LYS A 26 19.27 -0.46 21.02
CA LYS A 26 18.49 0.67 21.55
C LYS A 26 18.73 1.92 20.68
N PRO A 27 17.72 2.77 20.42
CA PRO A 27 17.93 4.00 19.66
C PRO A 27 18.67 5.04 20.49
N CYS A 28 19.88 5.39 20.06
CA CYS A 28 20.65 6.52 20.57
C CYS A 28 20.25 7.80 19.80
N LYS A 29 19.62 8.76 20.47
CA LYS A 29 19.33 10.09 19.91
C LYS A 29 20.65 10.85 19.73
N ARG A 30 21.15 10.97 18.50
CA ARG A 30 22.25 11.90 18.18
C ARG A 30 21.67 13.28 17.84
N SER A 31 21.77 14.20 18.79
CA SER A 31 21.58 15.63 18.56
C SER A 31 22.86 16.18 17.90
N LEU A 32 22.75 16.61 16.64
CA LEU A 32 23.80 17.42 16.00
C LEU A 32 23.61 18.88 16.43
N ARG A 33 24.59 19.39 17.19
CA ARG A 33 24.65 20.78 17.62
C ARG A 33 25.64 21.49 16.69
N VAL A 34 25.16 22.34 15.79
CA VAL A 34 26.01 23.21 14.97
C VAL A 34 26.21 24.51 15.74
N CYS A 35 27.44 24.76 16.21
CA CYS A 35 27.83 26.04 16.79
C CYS A 35 28.41 26.94 15.70
N VAL A 36 27.81 28.12 15.51
CA VAL A 36 28.39 29.21 14.70
C VAL A 36 28.91 30.27 15.67
N SER A 37 30.22 30.47 15.71
CA SER A 37 30.89 31.50 16.50
C SER A 37 30.92 32.81 15.72
N SER A 38 30.27 33.86 16.24
CA SER A 38 30.38 35.22 15.70
C SER A 38 31.61 35.92 16.27
N SER A 39 32.40 36.55 15.41
CA SER A 39 33.50 37.45 15.79
C SER A 39 33.32 38.77 15.06
N ASP A 40 32.86 39.79 15.77
CA ASP A 40 32.77 41.17 15.28
C ASP A 40 34.14 41.82 15.22
N LYS A 41 34.39 42.64 14.18
CA LYS A 41 35.05 43.94 14.30
C LYS A 41 34.93 44.80 13.03
N ASN A 42 34.34 45.97 13.24
CA ASN A 42 34.27 47.16 12.39
C ASN A 42 35.61 47.60 11.75
N ARG A 43 35.54 48.19 10.54
CA ARG A 43 36.18 49.49 10.20
C ARG A 43 35.79 50.02 8.81
N GLU A 44 35.89 51.33 8.69
CA GLU A 44 35.18 52.25 7.80
C GLU A 44 36.07 52.84 6.68
N ALA A 45 35.41 53.24 5.57
CA ALA A 45 35.72 54.25 4.54
C ALA A 45 37.06 54.29 3.76
N LYS A 46 36.97 54.21 2.42
CA LYS A 46 37.24 55.32 1.45
C LYS A 46 37.12 54.86 -0.01
N SER A 47 36.48 55.68 -0.85
CA SER A 47 36.40 55.52 -2.32
C SER A 47 37.67 56.04 -3.02
N PRO A 48 37.99 55.50 -4.21
CA PRO A 48 38.16 56.42 -5.34
C PRO A 48 37.55 55.93 -6.66
N THR A 49 37.31 56.93 -7.49
CA THR A 49 36.67 57.05 -8.80
C THR A 49 37.08 55.99 -9.83
N LEU A 50 36.07 55.37 -10.48
CA LEU A 50 36.23 54.44 -11.59
C LEU A 50 36.43 55.18 -12.92
N GLN A 51 37.57 54.98 -13.57
CA GLN A 51 37.68 55.18 -15.02
C GLN A 51 37.32 53.87 -15.74
N VAL A 52 36.43 54.01 -16.72
CA VAL A 52 35.87 52.95 -17.55
C VAL A 52 36.89 52.47 -18.58
N SER A 53 37.17 51.18 -18.63
CA SER A 53 37.77 50.53 -19.80
C SER A 53 37.07 49.19 -20.07
N ARG A 54 36.83 48.96 -21.37
CA ARG A 54 35.93 47.94 -21.92
C ARG A 54 36.50 46.54 -21.74
N ARG A 55 35.84 45.70 -20.93
CA ARG A 55 35.71 44.24 -21.10
C ARG A 55 34.68 43.74 -20.08
N ALA A 56 33.57 43.21 -20.60
CA ALA A 56 32.46 42.70 -19.82
C ALA A 56 32.86 41.44 -19.04
N SER A 57 32.92 41.56 -17.71
CA SER A 57 32.82 40.44 -16.77
C SER A 57 31.80 40.83 -15.71
N LEU A 58 30.51 40.57 -15.97
CA LEU A 58 29.49 40.74 -14.95
C LEU A 58 29.29 39.40 -14.23
N GLY A 59 30.05 39.22 -13.15
CA GLY A 59 29.73 38.23 -12.13
C GLY A 59 28.41 38.61 -11.45
N ILE A 60 27.54 37.62 -11.24
CA ILE A 60 26.29 37.80 -10.51
C ILE A 60 26.63 37.97 -9.03
N ALA A 61 26.81 39.21 -8.59
CA ALA A 61 26.88 39.56 -7.19
C ALA A 61 25.44 39.70 -6.65
N MET A 62 24.89 38.62 -6.10
CA MET A 62 23.66 38.68 -5.29
C MET A 62 24.01 39.20 -3.89
N THR A 63 24.21 40.50 -3.76
CA THR A 63 24.32 41.16 -2.45
C THR A 63 22.97 41.71 -2.03
N ALA A 64 22.44 41.12 -0.96
CA ALA A 64 21.54 41.72 0.01
C ALA A 64 20.20 42.28 -0.50
N LEU A 65 19.28 41.36 -0.84
CA LEU A 65 17.86 41.58 -0.57
C LEU A 65 17.28 40.35 0.15
N LEU A 66 17.88 39.97 1.28
CA LEU A 66 17.39 38.89 2.15
C LEU A 66 16.95 39.41 3.54
N GLN A 67 16.55 40.69 3.63
CA GLN A 67 16.05 41.28 4.88
C GLN A 67 14.54 41.55 4.89
N GLN A 68 13.79 41.02 3.92
CA GLN A 68 12.32 41.09 3.93
C GLN A 68 11.59 39.75 3.78
N LEU A 69 12.30 38.64 3.74
CA LEU A 69 11.69 37.36 4.05
C LEU A 69 11.60 37.29 5.57
N GLY A 70 10.53 37.88 6.11
CA GLY A 70 10.14 37.61 7.48
C GLY A 70 10.22 36.11 7.69
N VAL A 71 10.93 35.69 8.74
CA VAL A 71 10.72 34.38 9.32
C VAL A 71 9.30 34.45 9.90
N GLY A 72 8.31 34.34 9.01
CA GLY A 72 7.00 33.90 9.43
C GLY A 72 7.26 32.58 10.13
N SER A 73 6.87 32.50 11.40
CA SER A 73 6.70 31.21 12.06
C SER A 73 6.02 30.31 11.04
N SER A 74 6.71 29.27 10.57
CA SER A 74 6.04 28.27 9.76
C SER A 74 4.91 27.76 10.65
N LEU A 75 3.66 28.05 10.29
CA LEU A 75 2.47 27.45 10.88
C LEU A 75 2.37 25.96 10.51
N ALA A 76 3.51 25.27 10.43
CA ALA A 76 3.58 23.85 10.16
C ALA A 76 3.35 23.02 11.43
N GLU A 77 3.28 23.66 12.61
CA GLU A 77 3.04 22.97 13.88
C GLU A 77 1.66 23.25 14.52
N GLU A 78 0.82 24.12 13.94
CA GLU A 78 -0.44 24.50 14.59
C GLU A 78 -1.69 23.87 13.94
N GLU A 79 -1.63 23.48 12.67
CA GLU A 79 -2.75 22.78 12.03
C GLU A 79 -2.27 21.41 11.55
N ASP A 80 -2.67 20.37 12.27
CA ASP A 80 -2.73 19.02 11.73
C ASP A 80 -3.51 19.10 10.41
N ASN A 81 -2.77 19.11 9.32
CA ASN A 81 -3.28 19.28 7.96
C ASN A 81 -4.10 18.06 7.50
N GLY A 82 -4.34 17.08 8.39
CA GLY A 82 -5.20 15.91 8.17
C GLY A 82 -4.67 14.94 7.11
N LEU A 83 -3.51 15.25 6.53
CA LEU A 83 -2.86 14.50 5.46
C LEU A 83 -2.05 13.32 5.99
N TRP A 84 -1.71 13.31 7.28
CA TRP A 84 -0.86 12.31 7.91
C TRP A 84 -1.53 11.75 9.16
N LEU A 85 -1.46 10.43 9.34
CA LEU A 85 -1.95 9.78 10.56
C LEU A 85 -0.92 10.00 11.67
N THR A 86 -1.27 10.84 12.66
CA THR A 86 -0.44 11.13 13.84
C THR A 86 -0.63 10.12 14.98
N GLY A 87 -1.69 9.32 14.92
CA GLY A 87 -2.07 8.30 15.91
C GLY A 87 -1.98 6.85 15.39
N PRO A 88 -2.46 5.86 16.18
CA PRO A 88 -2.55 4.48 15.73
C PRO A 88 -3.41 4.37 14.46
N LEU A 89 -3.12 3.38 13.62
CA LEU A 89 -3.90 3.16 12.39
C LEU A 89 -5.39 2.98 12.73
N PRO A 90 -6.30 3.69 12.04
CA PRO A 90 -7.72 3.53 12.29
C PRO A 90 -8.16 2.11 11.96
N VAL A 91 -8.92 1.50 12.86
CA VAL A 91 -9.48 0.16 12.64
C VAL A 91 -10.77 0.30 11.83
N PRO A 92 -10.85 -0.28 10.63
CA PRO A 92 -12.06 -0.20 9.82
C PRO A 92 -13.20 -0.99 10.48
N THR A 93 -14.39 -0.40 10.51
CA THR A 93 -15.61 -1.00 11.04
C THR A 93 -16.60 -1.31 9.93
N VAL A 94 -17.45 -2.30 10.16
CA VAL A 94 -18.52 -2.74 9.25
C VAL A 94 -19.85 -2.61 9.98
N THR A 95 -20.85 -2.11 9.25
CA THR A 95 -22.20 -1.83 9.76
C THR A 95 -23.24 -2.80 9.20
N ASN A 96 -23.03 -3.29 7.98
CA ASN A 96 -23.96 -4.18 7.30
C ASN A 96 -23.82 -5.63 7.77
N ASN A 97 -24.88 -6.43 7.59
CA ASN A 97 -24.91 -7.83 7.99
C ASN A 97 -24.19 -8.74 6.97
N ILE A 98 -22.87 -8.56 6.86
CA ILE A 98 -21.97 -9.32 5.97
C ILE A 98 -20.99 -10.23 6.75
N ALA A 99 -21.05 -10.19 8.08
CA ALA A 99 -20.31 -11.10 8.93
C ALA A 99 -20.87 -12.54 8.84
N ASN A 100 -20.02 -13.54 9.08
CA ASN A 100 -20.47 -14.91 9.14
C ASN A 100 -21.40 -15.07 10.36
N LYS A 101 -22.59 -15.64 10.16
CA LYS A 101 -23.61 -15.79 11.22
C LYS A 101 -23.23 -16.80 12.29
N GLU A 102 -22.41 -17.80 11.94
CA GLU A 102 -22.01 -18.88 12.84
C GLU A 102 -20.83 -18.47 13.72
N THR A 103 -19.80 -17.86 13.13
CA THR A 103 -18.57 -17.46 13.82
C THR A 103 -18.57 -16.00 14.29
N GLY A 104 -19.47 -15.17 13.78
CA GLY A 104 -19.53 -13.73 14.05
C GLY A 104 -18.47 -12.89 13.34
N THR A 105 -17.44 -13.51 12.74
CA THR A 105 -16.35 -12.83 12.02
C THR A 105 -15.88 -13.70 10.85
N ARG A 106 -15.42 -13.07 9.77
CA ARG A 106 -14.93 -13.78 8.58
C ARG A 106 -13.49 -14.31 8.78
N SER A 107 -13.21 -15.57 8.45
CA SER A 107 -11.91 -16.24 8.72
C SER A 107 -10.73 -15.61 7.96
N PHE A 108 -11.00 -15.11 6.76
CA PHE A 108 -9.99 -14.52 5.88
C PHE A 108 -9.56 -13.12 6.31
N LEU A 109 -10.21 -12.49 7.30
CA LEU A 109 -9.87 -11.13 7.72
C LEU A 109 -8.46 -11.08 8.30
N ARG A 110 -7.74 -10.02 7.94
CA ARG A 110 -6.36 -9.77 8.38
C ARG A 110 -6.27 -8.43 9.10
N ASN A 111 -5.69 -8.50 10.29
CA ASN A 111 -5.48 -7.34 11.16
C ASN A 111 -4.23 -6.56 10.74
N GLY A 112 -4.16 -5.28 11.14
CA GLY A 112 -2.99 -4.44 10.90
C GLY A 112 -2.84 -3.95 9.46
N ILE A 113 -3.89 -4.06 8.65
CA ILE A 113 -3.94 -3.53 7.29
C ILE A 113 -4.64 -2.18 7.33
N TYR A 114 -4.02 -1.16 6.75
CA TYR A 114 -4.67 0.13 6.54
C TYR A 114 -5.72 0.01 5.44
N MET A 115 -6.94 0.46 5.74
CA MET A 115 -8.04 0.52 4.78
C MET A 115 -8.31 1.97 4.39
N ALA A 116 -7.90 2.35 3.19
CA ALA A 116 -8.20 3.67 2.66
C ALA A 116 -9.71 3.79 2.37
N ASN A 117 -10.36 4.77 3.00
CA ASN A 117 -11.71 5.17 2.64
C ASN A 117 -11.64 6.03 1.37
N ILE A 118 -11.99 5.42 0.24
CA ILE A 118 -11.96 6.05 -1.09
C ILE A 118 -13.36 6.48 -1.58
N GLY A 119 -14.38 6.34 -0.73
CA GLY A 119 -15.78 6.59 -1.07
C GLY A 119 -16.43 5.46 -1.88
N PRO A 120 -17.77 5.39 -1.92
CA PRO A 120 -18.51 4.23 -2.43
C PRO A 120 -18.28 3.96 -3.92
N LYS A 121 -18.14 5.00 -4.75
CA LYS A 121 -17.86 4.85 -6.19
C LYS A 121 -16.51 4.20 -6.46
N MET A 122 -15.46 4.66 -5.78
CA MET A 122 -14.13 4.09 -5.93
C MET A 122 -14.01 2.74 -5.22
N SER A 123 -14.77 2.49 -4.16
CA SER A 123 -14.92 1.16 -3.55
C SER A 123 -15.52 0.15 -4.52
N ALA A 124 -16.57 0.50 -5.26
CA ALA A 124 -17.12 -0.36 -6.32
C ALA A 124 -16.08 -0.66 -7.42
N TYR A 125 -15.34 0.36 -7.85
CA TYR A 125 -14.22 0.17 -8.79
C TYR A 125 -13.16 -0.79 -8.21
N ARG A 126 -12.75 -0.60 -6.95
CA ARG A 126 -11.77 -1.48 -6.28
C ARG A 126 -12.30 -2.91 -6.14
N LEU A 127 -13.59 -3.10 -5.85
CA LEU A 127 -14.24 -4.43 -5.83
C LEU A 127 -14.14 -5.13 -7.18
N LYS A 128 -14.45 -4.42 -8.28
CA LYS A 128 -14.33 -4.96 -9.64
C LYS A 128 -12.90 -5.41 -9.96
N HIS A 129 -11.92 -4.56 -9.62
CA HIS A 129 -10.51 -4.89 -9.81
C HIS A 129 -10.06 -6.08 -8.97
N TYR A 130 -10.48 -6.15 -7.72
CA TYR A 130 -10.08 -7.24 -6.84
C TYR A 130 -10.79 -8.56 -7.20
N ALA A 131 -12.01 -8.48 -7.73
CA ALA A 131 -12.67 -9.65 -8.30
C ALA A 131 -11.89 -10.20 -9.50
N PHE A 132 -11.43 -9.32 -10.41
CA PHE A 132 -10.55 -9.71 -11.51
C PHE A 132 -9.23 -10.32 -11.01
N ASP A 133 -8.59 -9.70 -10.02
CA ASP A 133 -7.36 -10.21 -9.42
C ASP A 133 -7.54 -11.60 -8.80
N LEU A 134 -8.68 -11.86 -8.17
CA LEU A 134 -9.01 -13.16 -7.60
C LEU A 134 -9.35 -14.19 -8.68
N LEU A 135 -9.91 -13.79 -9.82
CA LEU A 135 -10.05 -14.67 -10.97
C LEU A 135 -8.67 -15.11 -11.50
N ALA A 136 -7.67 -14.22 -11.50
CA ALA A 136 -6.31 -14.60 -11.89
C ALA A 136 -5.66 -15.67 -10.98
N LEU A 137 -6.22 -15.96 -9.79
CA LEU A 137 -5.76 -17.08 -8.96
C LEU A 137 -5.97 -18.44 -9.61
N GLY A 138 -6.88 -18.56 -10.59
CA GLY A 138 -7.13 -19.82 -11.31
C GLY A 138 -5.86 -20.37 -11.93
N ASP A 139 -4.96 -19.50 -12.39
CA ASP A 139 -3.66 -19.89 -12.95
C ASP A 139 -2.70 -20.47 -11.90
N LEU A 140 -2.95 -20.26 -10.61
CA LEU A 140 -2.09 -20.72 -9.51
C LEU A 140 -2.64 -21.96 -8.81
N VAL A 141 -3.89 -22.33 -9.07
CA VAL A 141 -4.48 -23.58 -8.56
C VAL A 141 -3.69 -24.77 -9.11
N GLY A 142 -3.25 -25.67 -8.25
CA GLY A 142 -2.43 -26.84 -8.62
C GLY A 142 -0.93 -26.59 -8.80
N LYS A 143 -0.41 -25.37 -8.57
CA LYS A 143 1.01 -25.03 -8.75
C LYS A 143 1.84 -25.04 -7.44
N ASP A 144 1.40 -25.78 -6.42
CA ASP A 144 2.05 -25.85 -5.08
C ASP A 144 2.32 -24.46 -4.44
N ALA A 145 1.55 -23.44 -4.81
CA ALA A 145 1.73 -22.06 -4.40
C ALA A 145 0.88 -21.67 -3.17
N TRP A 146 0.65 -22.61 -2.25
CA TRP A 146 -0.33 -22.50 -1.16
C TRP A 146 -0.19 -21.24 -0.30
N SER A 147 1.04 -20.91 0.10
CA SER A 147 1.31 -19.77 0.96
C SER A 147 1.01 -18.44 0.27
N TYR A 148 1.28 -18.36 -1.04
CA TYR A 148 0.95 -17.20 -1.85
C TYR A 148 -0.56 -17.12 -2.07
N LEU A 149 -1.19 -18.23 -2.47
CA LEU A 149 -2.62 -18.33 -2.72
C LEU A 149 -3.42 -17.88 -1.49
N ARG A 150 -3.10 -18.41 -0.30
CA ARG A 150 -3.76 -18.00 0.95
C ARG A 150 -3.55 -16.53 1.25
N LYS A 151 -2.31 -16.03 1.20
CA LYS A 151 -2.01 -14.63 1.51
C LYS A 151 -2.74 -13.68 0.55
N TYR A 152 -2.67 -13.97 -0.75
CA TYR A 152 -3.28 -13.15 -1.79
C TYR A 152 -4.81 -13.13 -1.65
N LEU A 153 -5.43 -14.31 -1.47
CA LEU A 153 -6.86 -14.45 -1.22
C LEU A 153 -7.28 -13.63 0.00
N CYS A 154 -6.65 -13.85 1.16
CA CYS A 154 -7.04 -13.16 2.39
C CYS A 154 -6.85 -11.64 2.32
N LEU A 155 -5.77 -11.16 1.69
CA LEU A 155 -5.51 -9.73 1.55
C LEU A 155 -6.58 -9.06 0.67
N LYS A 156 -6.86 -9.62 -0.51
CA LYS A 156 -7.86 -9.08 -1.43
C LYS A 156 -9.26 -9.15 -0.83
N SER A 157 -9.64 -10.29 -0.26
CA SER A 157 -10.94 -10.47 0.36
C SER A 157 -11.15 -9.59 1.60
N THR A 158 -10.10 -9.33 2.39
CA THR A 158 -10.17 -8.38 3.51
C THR A 158 -10.55 -6.99 3.01
N VAL A 159 -9.94 -6.51 1.92
CA VAL A 159 -10.28 -5.21 1.36
C VAL A 159 -11.69 -5.21 0.78
N MET A 160 -12.06 -6.27 0.06
CA MET A 160 -13.41 -6.40 -0.50
C MET A 160 -14.48 -6.40 0.60
N TYR A 161 -14.22 -7.00 1.76
CA TYR A 161 -15.13 -6.99 2.91
C TYR A 161 -15.50 -5.57 3.35
N TYR A 162 -14.50 -4.69 3.48
CA TYR A 162 -14.75 -3.30 3.85
C TYR A 162 -15.34 -2.47 2.72
N ASP A 163 -14.98 -2.74 1.46
CA ASP A 163 -15.57 -2.04 0.32
C ASP A 163 -17.05 -2.40 0.11
N PHE A 164 -17.41 -3.67 0.29
CA PHE A 164 -18.81 -4.09 0.22
C PHE A 164 -19.66 -3.37 1.26
N ASP A 165 -19.17 -3.20 2.50
CA ASP A 165 -19.86 -2.38 3.51
C ASP A 165 -20.15 -0.96 2.99
N LYS A 166 -19.16 -0.30 2.37
CA LYS A 166 -19.34 1.06 1.83
C LYS A 166 -20.31 1.12 0.67
N VAL A 167 -20.23 0.15 -0.25
CA VAL A 167 -21.13 0.09 -1.41
C VAL A 167 -22.57 -0.20 -0.96
N ILE A 168 -22.77 -1.14 -0.03
CA ILE A 168 -24.10 -1.47 0.49
C ILE A 168 -24.69 -0.27 1.25
N SER A 169 -23.91 0.37 2.14
CA SER A 169 -24.39 1.53 2.90
C SER A 169 -24.81 2.71 2.01
N ALA A 170 -24.18 2.87 0.85
CA ALA A 170 -24.47 3.94 -0.10
C ALA A 170 -25.54 3.59 -1.14
N ALA A 171 -25.97 2.33 -1.22
CA ALA A 171 -26.97 1.87 -2.18
C ALA A 171 -28.39 2.30 -1.80
N GLU A 172 -29.28 2.33 -2.79
CA GLU A 172 -30.72 2.49 -2.58
C GLU A 172 -31.30 1.28 -1.83
N ASP A 173 -32.40 1.48 -1.09
CA ASP A 173 -32.96 0.47 -0.19
C ASP A 173 -33.31 -0.84 -0.91
N GLU A 174 -33.79 -0.76 -2.16
CA GLU A 174 -34.10 -1.92 -3.00
C GLU A 174 -32.86 -2.74 -3.37
N GLN A 175 -31.69 -2.09 -3.45
CA GLN A 175 -30.43 -2.73 -3.87
C GLN A 175 -29.58 -3.23 -2.70
N LYS A 176 -29.85 -2.76 -1.46
CA LYS A 176 -29.10 -3.16 -0.26
C LYS A 176 -29.14 -4.66 -0.02
N GLN A 177 -30.32 -5.28 -0.10
CA GLN A 177 -30.47 -6.71 0.16
C GLN A 177 -29.78 -7.58 -0.91
N PRO A 178 -30.01 -7.37 -2.23
CA PRO A 178 -29.26 -8.09 -3.26
C PRO A 178 -27.73 -7.98 -3.14
N LEU A 179 -27.22 -6.79 -2.80
CA LEU A 179 -25.77 -6.60 -2.61
C LEU A 179 -25.25 -7.30 -1.36
N THR A 180 -26.03 -7.31 -0.28
CA THR A 180 -25.70 -8.04 0.95
C THR A 180 -25.67 -9.54 0.72
N ASP A 181 -26.64 -10.07 -0.04
CA ASP A 181 -26.70 -11.49 -0.39
C ASP A 181 -25.54 -11.89 -1.30
N LEU A 182 -25.17 -11.05 -2.27
CA LEU A 182 -23.99 -11.25 -3.11
C LEU A 182 -22.70 -11.27 -2.28
N ALA A 183 -22.54 -10.32 -1.36
CA ALA A 183 -21.39 -10.24 -0.47
C ALA A 183 -21.28 -11.50 0.40
N ASN A 184 -22.38 -11.94 1.01
CA ASN A 184 -22.38 -13.14 1.85
C ASN A 184 -22.05 -14.40 1.04
N ARG A 185 -22.67 -14.60 -0.13
CA ARG A 185 -22.33 -15.72 -1.03
C ARG A 185 -20.85 -15.73 -1.41
N LEU A 186 -20.30 -14.57 -1.76
CA LEU A 186 -18.88 -14.43 -2.06
C LEU A 186 -18.02 -14.82 -0.84
N PHE A 187 -18.29 -14.24 0.32
CA PHE A 187 -17.47 -14.48 1.51
C PHE A 187 -17.57 -15.92 2.03
N ASP A 188 -18.74 -16.55 1.97
CA ASP A 188 -18.90 -17.96 2.29
C ASP A 188 -18.05 -18.84 1.35
N SER A 189 -18.01 -18.51 0.04
CA SER A 189 -17.17 -19.23 -0.93
C SER A 189 -15.67 -19.02 -0.69
N VAL A 190 -15.27 -17.79 -0.31
CA VAL A 190 -13.88 -17.45 0.01
C VAL A 190 -13.42 -18.17 1.26
N GLU A 191 -14.25 -18.30 2.30
CA GLU A 191 -13.90 -19.04 3.53
C GLU A 191 -13.67 -20.53 3.22
N LYS A 192 -14.54 -21.14 2.42
CA LYS A 192 -14.35 -22.54 1.96
C LYS A 192 -13.08 -22.70 1.13
N LEU A 193 -12.80 -21.75 0.23
CA LEU A 193 -11.57 -21.75 -0.56
C LEU A 193 -10.33 -21.58 0.32
N GLU A 194 -10.36 -20.67 1.31
CA GLU A 194 -9.26 -20.51 2.27
C GLU A 194 -9.00 -21.82 3.03
N GLU A 195 -10.06 -22.47 3.51
CA GLU A 195 -9.95 -23.74 4.23
C GLU A 195 -9.35 -24.85 3.35
N ALA A 196 -9.77 -24.95 2.08
CA ALA A 196 -9.21 -25.90 1.12
C ALA A 196 -7.71 -25.65 0.86
N VAL A 197 -7.32 -24.38 0.73
CA VAL A 197 -5.93 -23.96 0.53
C VAL A 197 -5.10 -24.23 1.78
N GLU A 198 -5.66 -24.05 2.98
CA GLU A 198 -5.01 -24.38 4.25
C GLU A 198 -4.77 -25.88 4.40
N LYS A 199 -5.73 -26.70 3.96
CA LYS A 199 -5.60 -28.17 3.89
C LYS A 199 -4.67 -28.65 2.77
N ARG A 200 -4.25 -27.76 1.87
CA ARG A 200 -3.40 -28.06 0.69
C ARG A 200 -3.98 -29.18 -0.18
N SER A 201 -5.30 -29.18 -0.34
CA SER A 201 -5.98 -30.17 -1.17
C SER A 201 -6.27 -29.57 -2.54
N ASP A 202 -5.61 -30.09 -3.58
CA ASP A 202 -5.82 -29.64 -4.97
C ASP A 202 -7.28 -29.81 -5.41
N SER A 203 -7.87 -30.99 -5.15
CA SER A 203 -9.24 -31.30 -5.55
C SER A 203 -10.27 -30.39 -4.87
N MET A 204 -10.14 -30.16 -3.56
CA MET A 204 -11.02 -29.25 -2.83
C MET A 204 -10.81 -27.80 -3.30
N THR A 205 -9.56 -27.38 -3.47
CA THR A 205 -9.24 -26.01 -3.90
C THR A 205 -9.82 -25.73 -5.27
N GLN A 206 -9.70 -26.67 -6.21
CA GLN A 206 -10.26 -26.53 -7.56
C GLN A 206 -11.79 -26.45 -7.54
N SER A 207 -12.46 -27.30 -6.75
CA SER A 207 -13.91 -27.27 -6.60
C SER A 207 -14.39 -25.95 -5.99
N CYS A 208 -13.81 -25.54 -4.86
CA CYS A 208 -14.18 -24.29 -4.20
C CYS A 208 -13.87 -23.06 -5.05
N TYR A 209 -12.79 -23.09 -5.83
CA TYR A 209 -12.46 -22.01 -6.75
C TYR A 209 -13.49 -21.91 -7.88
N ALA A 210 -13.92 -23.04 -8.46
CA ALA A 210 -14.96 -23.04 -9.51
C ALA A 210 -16.28 -22.44 -8.99
N ASP A 211 -16.67 -22.75 -7.75
CA ASP A 211 -17.85 -22.15 -7.11
C ASP A 211 -17.69 -20.63 -6.92
N ALA A 212 -16.51 -20.18 -6.49
CA ALA A 212 -16.21 -18.76 -6.32
C ALA A 212 -16.12 -17.99 -7.66
N GLU A 213 -15.66 -18.65 -8.74
CA GLU A 213 -15.43 -18.03 -10.05
C GLU A 213 -16.70 -17.39 -10.63
N ALA A 214 -17.84 -18.10 -10.55
CA ALA A 214 -19.12 -17.59 -11.02
C ALA A 214 -19.55 -16.34 -10.23
N ILE A 215 -19.34 -16.34 -8.91
CA ILE A 215 -19.69 -15.22 -8.04
C ILE A 215 -18.77 -14.02 -8.31
N LEU A 216 -17.47 -14.25 -8.51
CA LEU A 216 -16.51 -13.19 -8.85
C LEU A 216 -16.87 -12.50 -10.18
N LYS A 217 -17.32 -13.26 -11.18
CA LYS A 217 -17.84 -12.70 -12.44
C LYS A 217 -19.13 -11.89 -12.22
N GLU A 218 -20.02 -12.36 -11.34
CA GLU A 218 -21.22 -11.61 -10.94
C GLU A 218 -20.83 -10.28 -10.28
N VAL A 219 -19.86 -10.27 -9.37
CA VAL A 219 -19.33 -9.06 -8.72
C VAL A 219 -18.78 -8.08 -9.76
N MET A 220 -17.97 -8.55 -10.71
CA MET A 220 -17.45 -7.69 -11.78
C MET A 220 -18.56 -7.04 -12.62
N THR A 221 -19.64 -7.78 -12.87
CA THR A 221 -20.79 -7.30 -13.65
C THR A 221 -21.61 -6.28 -12.87
N ARG A 222 -21.81 -6.50 -11.56
CA ARG A 222 -22.59 -5.61 -10.68
C ARG A 222 -21.86 -4.32 -10.33
N MET A 223 -20.53 -4.34 -10.31
CA MET A 223 -19.68 -3.18 -9.99
C MET A 223 -19.23 -2.43 -11.26
N ALA A 224 -19.84 -2.70 -12.41
CA ALA A 224 -19.45 -2.17 -13.71
C ALA A 224 -19.95 -0.75 -13.98
#